data_AF-A0A3S5FHT0-F1
#
_entry.id   AF-A0A3S5FHT0-F1
#
_cell.length_a   1.000
_cell.length_b   1.000
_cell.length_c   1.000
_cell.angle_alpha   90.00
_cell.angle_beta   90.00
_cell.angle_gamma   90.00
#
_symmetry.space_group_name_H-M   'P 1'
#
loop_
_entity.id
_entity.type
_entity.pdbx_description
1 polymer ?
#
loop_
_entity_poly.entity_id
_entity_poly.type
_entity_poly.pdbx_seq_one_letter_code
_entity_poly.pdbx_strand_id
1 'polypeptide(L)'
;MTENTKNSTIKEKAKANADKQRRFRERQRDAGKKLVRGYVSPEAKLCYDEIREKTGWSDSEAVSNSVRLMYAAYKCGQIKLLNEWLRKNNR
;
A
#
# COMPACT_ATOMS: atom_id res chain seq x y z
N MET A 1 37.88 -8.78 15.01
CA MET A 1 36.52 -8.76 15.61
C MET A 1 35.90 -10.14 15.46
N THR A 2 35.54 -10.79 16.56
CA THR A 2 35.04 -12.18 16.59
C THR A 2 33.60 -12.27 16.08
N GLU A 3 33.19 -13.44 15.56
CA GLU A 3 31.85 -13.69 14.99
C GLU A 3 30.71 -13.38 15.98
N ASN A 4 30.93 -13.61 17.28
CA ASN A 4 29.96 -13.31 18.33
C ASN A 4 29.59 -11.82 18.42
N THR A 5 30.56 -10.92 18.21
CA THR A 5 30.28 -9.48 18.22
C THR A 5 29.43 -9.09 17.01
N LYS A 6 29.72 -9.62 15.81
CA LYS A 6 28.93 -9.36 14.59
C LYS A 6 27.47 -9.83 14.74
N ASN A 7 27.24 -11.00 15.31
CA ASN A 7 25.90 -11.55 15.52
C ASN A 7 25.08 -10.72 16.52
N SER A 8 25.71 -10.20 17.58
CA SER A 8 25.04 -9.32 18.55
C SER A 8 24.54 -8.01 17.89
N THR A 9 25.36 -7.39 17.05
CA THR A 9 25.03 -6.13 16.38
C THR A 9 23.91 -6.28 15.35
N ILE A 10 23.84 -7.44 14.66
CA ILE A 10 22.73 -7.74 13.74
C ILE A 10 21.40 -7.86 14.50
N LYS A 11 21.41 -8.53 15.64
CA LYS A 11 20.23 -8.71 16.50
C LYS A 11 19.70 -7.38 17.03
N GLU A 12 20.60 -6.48 17.45
CA GLU A 12 20.26 -5.13 17.90
C GLU A 12 19.63 -4.29 16.78
N LYS A 13 20.20 -4.33 15.57
CA LYS A 13 19.63 -3.65 14.39
C LYS A 13 18.24 -4.18 14.02
N ALA A 14 18.04 -5.49 14.08
CA ALA A 14 16.75 -6.11 13.83
C ALA A 14 15.69 -5.64 14.85
N LYS A 15 16.06 -5.58 16.14
CA LYS A 15 15.19 -5.06 17.21
C LYS A 15 14.84 -3.58 16.97
N ALA A 16 15.84 -2.75 16.67
CA ALA A 16 15.61 -1.32 16.40
C ALA A 16 14.68 -1.10 15.19
N ASN A 17 14.82 -1.90 14.13
CA ASN A 17 13.92 -1.85 12.97
C ASN A 17 12.49 -2.26 13.33
N ALA A 18 12.32 -3.32 14.12
CA ALA A 18 11.00 -3.74 14.59
C ALA A 18 10.32 -2.67 15.45
N ASP A 19 11.08 -2.03 16.36
CA ASP A 19 10.60 -0.93 17.19
C ASP A 19 10.22 0.29 16.35
N LYS A 20 11.03 0.64 15.34
CA LYS A 20 10.72 1.71 14.38
C LYS A 20 9.41 1.45 13.64
N GLN A 21 9.22 0.22 13.14
CA GLN A 21 7.98 -0.16 12.46
C GLN A 21 6.78 -0.13 13.41
N ARG A 22 6.94 -0.54 14.67
CA ARG A 22 5.89 -0.47 15.70
C ARG A 22 5.47 0.98 15.93
N ARG A 23 6.42 1.87 16.24
CA ARG A 23 6.15 3.31 16.47
C ARG A 23 5.52 3.99 15.27
N PHE A 24 5.91 3.59 14.06
CA PHE A 24 5.27 4.10 12.84
C PHE A 24 3.79 3.67 12.77
N ARG A 25 3.49 2.38 13.00
CA ARG A 25 2.11 1.87 13.01
C ARG A 25 1.25 2.51 14.10
N GLU A 26 1.80 2.73 15.29
CA GLU A 26 1.15 3.44 16.38
C GLU A 26 0.79 4.87 15.95
N ARG A 27 1.76 5.65 15.44
CA ARG A 27 1.48 7.00 14.93
C ARG A 27 0.43 7.05 13.82
N GLN A 28 0.41 6.07 12.90
CA GLN A 28 -0.64 6.01 11.88
C GLN A 28 -2.02 5.72 12.49
N ARG A 29 -2.09 4.84 13.48
CA ARG A 29 -3.33 4.52 14.21
C ARG A 29 -3.84 5.72 15.00
N ASP A 30 -2.96 6.43 15.69
CA ASP A 30 -3.30 7.63 16.47
C ASP A 30 -3.79 8.76 15.56
N ALA A 31 -3.29 8.83 14.32
CA ALA A 31 -3.81 9.71 13.28
C ALA A 31 -5.15 9.22 12.65
N GLY A 32 -5.80 8.22 13.24
CA GLY A 32 -7.08 7.66 12.80
C GLY A 32 -7.00 6.78 11.55
N LYS A 33 -5.79 6.47 11.04
CA LYS A 33 -5.66 5.67 9.82
C LYS A 33 -5.82 4.19 10.12
N LYS A 34 -6.54 3.49 9.24
CA LYS A 34 -6.66 2.04 9.24
C LYS A 34 -5.72 1.45 8.18
N LEU A 35 -4.92 0.46 8.57
CA LEU A 35 -4.10 -0.29 7.61
C LEU A 35 -4.99 -1.18 6.75
N VAL A 36 -4.94 -0.99 5.43
CA VAL A 36 -5.56 -1.86 4.43
C VAL A 36 -4.47 -2.71 3.80
N ARG A 37 -4.65 -4.03 3.74
CA ARG A 37 -3.67 -4.97 3.17
C ARG A 37 -4.34 -6.07 2.36
N GLY A 38 -3.69 -6.47 1.28
CA GLY A 38 -4.10 -7.56 0.40
C GLY A 38 -3.08 -7.73 -0.73
N TYR A 39 -3.00 -8.93 -1.30
CA TYR A 39 -2.24 -9.13 -2.54
C TYR A 39 -3.09 -8.67 -3.72
N VAL A 40 -2.46 -8.04 -4.70
CA VAL A 40 -3.10 -7.59 -5.94
C VAL A 40 -2.65 -8.48 -7.09
N SER A 41 -3.50 -8.66 -8.11
CA SER A 41 -3.11 -9.40 -9.32
C SER A 41 -2.05 -8.63 -10.12
N PRO A 42 -1.35 -9.28 -11.06
CA PRO A 42 -0.40 -8.60 -11.94
C PRO A 42 -1.02 -7.44 -12.74
N GLU A 43 -2.25 -7.59 -13.21
CA GLU A 43 -2.99 -6.57 -13.97
C GLU A 43 -3.28 -5.34 -13.09
N ALA A 44 -3.74 -5.58 -11.86
CA ALA A 44 -3.96 -4.53 -10.88
C ALA A 44 -2.65 -3.84 -10.47
N LYS A 45 -1.53 -4.57 -10.41
CA LYS A 45 -0.20 -4.00 -10.17
C LYS A 45 0.22 -3.07 -11.30
N LEU A 46 -0.03 -3.44 -12.56
CA LEU A 46 0.25 -2.56 -13.71
C LEU A 46 -0.57 -1.26 -13.62
N CYS A 47 -1.86 -1.37 -13.29
CA CYS A 47 -2.71 -0.19 -13.08
C CYS A 47 -2.18 0.70 -11.94
N TYR A 48 -1.73 0.08 -10.85
CA TYR A 48 -1.15 0.78 -9.71
C TYR A 48 0.13 1.54 -10.08
N ASP A 49 1.06 0.87 -10.76
CA ASP A 49 2.33 1.47 -11.17
C ASP A 49 2.08 2.66 -12.12
N GLU A 50 1.20 2.51 -13.11
CA GLU A 50 0.86 3.59 -14.06
C GLU A 50 0.19 4.80 -13.37
N ILE A 51 -0.77 4.56 -12.47
CA ILE A 51 -1.42 5.64 -11.73
C ILE A 51 -0.40 6.38 -10.86
N ARG A 52 0.50 5.66 -10.19
CA ARG A 52 1.52 6.28 -9.36
C ARG A 52 2.49 7.12 -10.16
N GLU A 53 2.93 6.63 -11.31
CA GLU A 53 3.80 7.38 -12.22
C GLU A 53 3.12 8.68 -12.68
N LYS A 54 1.86 8.61 -13.11
CA LYS A 54 1.12 9.78 -13.62
C LYS A 54 0.75 10.80 -12.55
N THR A 55 0.44 10.35 -11.33
CA THR A 55 -0.08 11.22 -10.26
C THR A 55 0.98 11.69 -9.28
N GLY A 56 2.12 11.00 -9.20
CA GLY A 56 3.13 11.22 -8.16
C GLY A 56 2.69 10.76 -6.77
N TRP A 57 1.59 10.02 -6.64
CA TRP A 57 1.09 9.58 -5.34
C TRP A 57 2.05 8.62 -4.63
N SER A 58 2.18 8.81 -3.31
CA SER A 58 2.74 7.80 -2.41
C SER A 58 1.83 6.56 -2.33
N ASP A 59 2.36 5.44 -1.84
CA ASP A 59 1.57 4.21 -1.66
C ASP A 59 0.33 4.45 -0.79
N SER A 60 0.48 5.26 0.26
CA SER A 60 -0.62 5.61 1.17
C SER A 60 -1.70 6.42 0.47
N GLU A 61 -1.32 7.36 -0.41
CA GLU A 61 -2.27 8.18 -1.18
C GLU A 61 -2.95 7.34 -2.26
N ALA A 62 -2.21 6.51 -2.98
CA ALA A 62 -2.77 5.62 -4.01
C ALA A 62 -3.83 4.68 -3.44
N VAL A 63 -3.56 4.05 -2.28
CA VAL A 63 -4.55 3.20 -1.60
C VAL A 63 -5.73 4.01 -1.08
N SER A 64 -5.50 5.18 -0.49
CA SER A 64 -6.59 6.01 0.06
C SER A 64 -7.51 6.54 -1.05
N ASN A 65 -6.91 6.99 -2.15
CA ASN A 65 -7.65 7.54 -3.28
C ASN A 65 -8.35 6.45 -4.09
N SER A 66 -7.76 5.26 -4.27
CA SER A 66 -8.43 4.16 -4.98
C SER A 66 -9.74 3.73 -4.30
N VAL A 67 -9.75 3.64 -2.97
CA VAL A 67 -10.96 3.33 -2.19
C VAL A 67 -12.02 4.43 -2.35
N ARG A 68 -11.61 5.71 -2.30
CA ARG A 68 -12.51 6.86 -2.46
C ARG A 68 -13.08 6.95 -3.88
N LEU A 69 -12.26 6.68 -4.89
CA LEU A 69 -12.68 6.68 -6.30
C LEU A 69 -13.62 5.51 -6.58
N MET A 70 -13.37 4.33 -6.02
CA MET A 70 -14.30 3.19 -6.10
C MET A 70 -15.66 3.55 -5.47
N TYR A 71 -15.66 4.20 -4.31
CA TYR A 71 -16.90 4.69 -3.68
C TYR A 71 -17.60 5.75 -4.54
N ALA A 72 -16.87 6.69 -5.13
CA ALA A 72 -17.45 7.68 -6.06
C ALA A 72 -18.06 7.01 -7.29
N ALA A 73 -17.37 6.03 -7.89
CA ALA A 73 -17.88 5.24 -9.00
C ALA A 73 -19.17 4.49 -8.64
N TYR A 74 -19.26 3.94 -7.42
CA TYR A 74 -20.50 3.36 -6.90
C TYR A 74 -21.62 4.40 -6.85
N LYS A 75 -21.37 5.55 -6.21
CA LYS A 75 -22.36 6.61 -6.04
C LYS A 75 -22.84 7.20 -7.36
N CYS A 76 -21.99 7.22 -8.38
CA CYS A 76 -22.32 7.70 -9.72
C CYS A 76 -22.87 6.61 -10.65
N GLY A 77 -23.11 5.37 -10.17
CA GLY A 77 -23.63 4.26 -10.97
C GLY A 77 -22.66 3.73 -12.04
N GLN A 78 -21.37 4.06 -11.94
CA GLN A 78 -20.36 3.77 -12.96
C GLN A 78 -19.67 2.41 -12.80
N ILE A 79 -19.87 1.70 -11.69
CA ILE A 79 -19.15 0.45 -11.40
C ILE A 79 -19.29 -0.58 -12.52
N LYS A 80 -20.49 -0.78 -13.06
CA LYS A 80 -20.71 -1.77 -14.13
C LYS A 80 -19.88 -1.42 -15.37
N LEU A 81 -19.97 -0.17 -15.81
CA LEU A 81 -19.24 0.35 -16.98
C LEU A 81 -17.73 0.18 -16.80
N LEU A 82 -17.19 0.59 -15.65
CA LEU A 82 -15.76 0.52 -15.38
C LEU A 82 -15.27 -0.93 -15.28
N ASN A 83 -16.04 -1.82 -14.66
CA ASN A 83 -15.69 -3.25 -14.61
C ASN A 83 -15.70 -3.91 -16.00
N GLU A 84 -16.65 -3.56 -16.86
CA GLU A 84 -16.66 -4.03 -18.24
C GLU A 84 -15.46 -3.50 -19.03
N TRP A 85 -15.07 -2.25 -18.81
CA TRP A 85 -13.87 -1.67 -19.41
C TRP A 85 -12.61 -2.42 -18.96
N LEU A 86 -12.45 -2.69 -17.66
CA LEU A 86 -11.31 -3.44 -17.12
C LEU A 86 -11.18 -4.82 -17.77
N ARG A 87 -12.29 -5.58 -17.84
CA ARG A 87 -12.32 -6.91 -18.48
C ARG A 87 -11.93 -6.87 -19.96
N LYS A 88 -12.45 -5.90 -20.73
CA LYS A 88 -12.16 -5.77 -22.16
C LYS A 88 -10.71 -5.41 -22.45
N ASN A 89 -10.05 -4.72 -21.52
CA ASN A 89 -8.68 -4.24 -21.67
C ASN A 89 -7.65 -5.08 -20.91
N ASN A 90 -8.07 -6.19 -20.28
CA ASN A 90 -7.23 -7.04 -19.44
C ASN A 90 -6.49 -6.24 -18.36
N ARG A 91 -7.26 -5.47 -17.59
CA ARG A 91 -6.83 -4.61 -16.50
C ARG A 91 -7.47 -5.02 -15.18
#